data_AF-A0A1X6ZAQ7-F1
#
_entry.id   AF-A0A1X6ZAQ7-F1
#
_cell.length_a   1.000
_cell.length_b   1.000
_cell.length_c   1.000
_cell.angle_alpha   90.00
_cell.angle_beta   90.00
_cell.angle_gamma   90.00
#
_symmetry.space_group_name_H-M   'P 1'
#
loop_
_entity.id
_entity.type
_entity.pdbx_description
1 polymer ?
#
loop_
_entity_poly.entity_id
_entity_poly.type
_entity_poly.pdbx_seq_one_letter_code
_entity_poly.pdbx_strand_id
1 'polypeptide(L)'
;MLKVADGPIYVFTKDAVLRSVRVLEATKIHEHFPGYLAILRGLKLAAPERTVRSSVIWDLHNRYLRVDGEGDPPVYVRPFASRGSSSLHTFNPNVAGSYGASSIRARGKLVEVIAVEGEGQNAVYGLKDDHAALAFQYLLKRQVPIGALTAFFYRDYGFQLEEPEPDRIIKMFRQEFGLESDISEEQEAFETLFLDDTDSYSANDLELLNEDAQNG
;
A
#
# COMPACT_ATOMS: atom_id res chain seq x y z
N MET A 1 11.51 -19.20 -24.22
CA MET A 1 10.59 -18.49 -25.11
C MET A 1 9.34 -18.19 -24.29
N LEU A 2 9.34 -17.06 -23.59
CA LEU A 2 8.21 -16.62 -22.77
C LEU A 2 7.12 -16.12 -23.72
N LYS A 3 5.92 -16.71 -23.64
CA LYS A 3 4.74 -16.12 -24.28
C LYS A 3 4.52 -14.75 -23.64
N VAL A 4 4.64 -13.70 -24.44
CA VAL A 4 4.05 -12.41 -24.11
C VAL A 4 2.57 -12.71 -23.87
N ALA A 5 2.07 -12.43 -22.68
CA ALA A 5 0.63 -12.51 -22.47
C ALA A 5 0.01 -11.44 -23.37
N ASP A 6 -0.95 -11.83 -24.23
CA ASP A 6 -1.66 -10.97 -25.19
C ASP A 6 -3.05 -10.62 -24.63
N GLY A 7 -3.12 -10.18 -23.38
CA GLY A 7 -4.37 -9.76 -22.74
C GLY A 7 -4.58 -8.24 -22.79
N PRO A 8 -5.83 -7.74 -22.86
CA PRO A 8 -6.11 -6.32 -22.70
C PRO A 8 -5.57 -5.77 -21.38
N ILE A 9 -5.17 -4.50 -21.38
CA ILE A 9 -4.71 -3.79 -20.19
C ILE A 9 -5.88 -2.99 -19.63
N TYR A 10 -6.25 -3.25 -18.39
CA TYR A 10 -7.26 -2.50 -17.66
C TYR A 10 -6.63 -1.60 -16.60
N VAL A 11 -7.23 -0.44 -16.35
CA VAL A 11 -6.85 0.49 -15.28
C VAL A 11 -8.07 0.78 -14.42
N PHE A 12 -7.86 1.18 -13.15
CA PHE A 12 -8.97 1.69 -12.35
C PHE A 12 -9.50 2.99 -12.93
N THR A 13 -10.82 3.12 -13.03
CA THR A 13 -11.44 4.37 -13.45
C THR A 13 -11.16 5.46 -12.43
N LYS A 14 -11.15 6.72 -12.91
CA LYS A 14 -11.01 7.90 -12.02
C LYS A 14 -12.04 7.90 -10.88
N ASP A 15 -13.28 7.50 -11.16
CA ASP A 15 -14.35 7.48 -10.16
C ASP A 15 -14.12 6.42 -9.08
N ALA A 16 -13.60 5.25 -9.46
CA ALA A 16 -13.20 4.21 -8.52
C ALA A 16 -12.06 4.71 -7.61
N VAL A 17 -11.04 5.35 -8.16
CA VAL A 17 -9.92 5.90 -7.40
C VAL A 17 -10.39 7.00 -6.44
N LEU A 18 -11.19 7.97 -6.90
CA LEU A 18 -11.70 9.05 -6.05
C LEU A 18 -12.62 8.54 -4.94
N ARG A 19 -13.43 7.52 -5.22
CA ARG A 19 -14.25 6.85 -4.20
C ARG A 19 -13.37 6.19 -3.15
N SER A 20 -12.32 5.49 -3.58
CA SER A 20 -11.37 4.81 -2.71
C SER A 20 -10.65 5.78 -1.77
N VAL A 21 -10.19 6.93 -2.28
CA VAL A 21 -9.60 8.00 -1.48
C VAL A 21 -10.55 8.46 -0.37
N ARG A 22 -11.82 8.74 -0.70
CA ARG A 22 -12.82 9.18 0.30
C ARG A 22 -13.06 8.12 1.38
N VAL A 23 -13.12 6.85 0.99
CA VAL A 23 -13.27 5.72 1.92
C VAL A 23 -12.07 5.64 2.88
N LEU A 24 -10.85 5.73 2.35
CA LEU A 24 -9.63 5.67 3.16
C LEU A 24 -9.48 6.86 4.11
N GLU A 25 -9.80 8.08 3.67
CA GLU A 25 -9.82 9.28 4.51
C GLU A 25 -10.81 9.14 5.68
N ALA A 26 -12.00 8.58 5.41
CA ALA A 26 -13.00 8.32 6.44
C ALA A 26 -12.59 7.22 7.43
N THR A 27 -11.71 6.30 7.02
CA THR A 27 -11.32 5.12 7.82
C THR A 27 -10.46 5.50 9.05
N LYS A 28 -9.79 6.66 9.03
CA LYS A 28 -8.89 7.14 10.11
C LYS A 28 -7.70 6.22 10.35
N ILE A 29 -6.96 5.93 9.28
CA ILE A 29 -5.75 5.12 9.28
C ILE A 29 -4.56 5.98 9.71
N HIS A 30 -3.73 5.52 10.64
CA HIS A 30 -2.55 6.27 11.08
C HIS A 30 -1.56 6.43 9.91
N GLU A 31 -0.93 7.60 9.83
CA GLU A 31 0.06 7.94 8.79
C GLU A 31 1.26 7.00 8.69
N HIS A 32 1.52 6.14 9.69
CA HIS A 32 2.61 5.17 9.70
C HIS A 32 2.19 3.77 9.20
N PHE A 33 0.91 3.53 8.96
CA PHE A 33 0.43 2.26 8.41
C PHE A 33 1.08 1.88 7.08
N PRO A 34 1.36 2.82 6.13
CA PRO A 34 2.13 2.49 4.93
C PRO A 34 3.56 2.00 5.23
N GLY A 35 4.19 2.51 6.29
CA GLY A 35 5.50 2.01 6.73
C GLY A 35 5.45 0.56 7.19
N TYR A 36 4.37 0.19 7.90
CA TYR A 36 4.11 -1.21 8.26
C TYR A 36 3.90 -2.09 7.02
N LEU A 37 3.04 -1.68 6.08
CA LEU A 37 2.80 -2.40 4.83
C LEU A 37 4.08 -2.56 4.00
N ALA A 38 4.97 -1.56 4.03
CA ALA A 38 6.23 -1.60 3.29
C ALA A 38 7.18 -2.66 3.86
N ILE A 39 7.23 -2.81 5.18
CA ILE A 39 8.02 -3.84 5.84
C ILE A 39 7.42 -5.21 5.56
N LEU A 40 6.09 -5.36 5.66
CA LEU A 40 5.39 -6.61 5.35
C LEU A 40 5.67 -7.07 3.91
N ARG A 41 5.47 -6.19 2.92
CA ARG A 41 5.83 -6.42 1.52
C ARG A 41 7.32 -6.71 1.33
N GLY A 42 8.17 -5.96 2.03
CA GLY A 42 9.62 -6.14 1.97
C GLY A 42 10.06 -7.53 2.43
N LEU A 43 9.44 -8.07 3.49
CA LEU A 43 9.69 -9.41 4.00
C LEU A 43 9.19 -10.48 3.04
N LYS A 44 7.98 -10.32 2.47
CA LYS A 44 7.43 -11.24 1.46
C LYS A 44 8.32 -11.35 0.23
N LEU A 45 8.87 -10.23 -0.24
CA LEU A 45 9.71 -10.17 -1.45
C LEU A 45 11.19 -10.45 -1.19
N ALA A 46 11.63 -10.49 0.07
CA ALA A 46 13.02 -10.75 0.40
C ALA A 46 13.39 -12.19 0.04
N ALA A 47 14.46 -12.36 -0.73
CA ALA A 47 15.14 -13.66 -0.78
C ALA A 47 15.61 -14.03 0.64
N PRO A 48 15.81 -15.33 0.95
CA PRO A 48 16.15 -15.80 2.31
C PRO A 48 17.33 -15.09 2.99
N GLU A 49 18.23 -14.46 2.24
CA GLU A 49 19.42 -13.77 2.75
C GLU A 49 19.32 -12.23 2.73
N ARG A 50 18.20 -11.66 2.24
CA ARG A 50 18.07 -10.21 2.06
C ARG A 50 17.41 -9.55 3.27
N THR A 51 18.17 -8.73 3.99
CA THR A 51 17.64 -7.92 5.11
C THR A 51 16.71 -6.82 4.62
N VAL A 52 15.59 -6.62 5.30
CA VAL A 52 14.67 -5.49 5.06
C VAL A 52 15.22 -4.23 5.72
N ARG A 53 15.40 -3.16 4.94
CA ARG A 53 15.97 -1.87 5.38
C ARG A 53 15.02 -0.72 5.03
N SER A 54 15.36 0.51 5.42
CA SER A 54 14.47 1.68 5.25
C SER A 54 14.16 1.97 3.78
N SER A 55 14.96 1.44 2.86
CA SER A 55 14.70 1.50 1.42
C SER A 55 13.35 0.90 1.04
N VAL A 56 12.83 -0.12 1.75
CA VAL A 56 11.51 -0.69 1.40
C VAL A 56 10.38 0.30 1.68
N ILE A 57 10.52 1.10 2.73
CA ILE A 57 9.55 2.15 3.08
C ILE A 57 9.62 3.26 2.03
N TRP A 58 10.83 3.66 1.64
CA TRP A 58 11.03 4.63 0.57
C TRP A 58 10.44 4.15 -0.77
N ASP A 59 10.72 2.90 -1.14
CA ASP A 59 10.18 2.27 -2.35
C ASP A 59 8.66 2.31 -2.35
N LEU A 60 8.03 1.88 -1.25
CA LEU A 60 6.57 1.86 -1.14
C LEU A 60 5.96 3.27 -1.31
N HIS A 61 6.55 4.27 -0.67
CA HIS A 61 6.05 5.65 -0.75
C HIS A 61 6.16 6.20 -2.17
N ASN A 62 7.29 6.00 -2.84
CA ASN A 62 7.43 6.43 -4.24
C ASN A 62 6.53 5.64 -5.18
N ARG A 63 6.33 4.36 -4.90
CA ARG A 63 5.59 3.45 -5.77
C ARG A 63 4.08 3.69 -5.75
N TYR A 64 3.52 3.98 -4.58
CA TYR A 64 2.06 4.06 -4.43
C TYR A 64 1.56 5.41 -3.92
N LEU A 65 2.40 6.27 -3.31
CA LEU A 65 1.93 7.56 -2.79
C LEU A 65 2.35 8.74 -3.67
N ARG A 66 3.33 8.57 -4.57
CA ARG A 66 3.71 9.61 -5.52
C ARG A 66 2.64 9.78 -6.60
N VAL A 67 2.36 11.01 -6.99
CA VAL A 67 1.56 11.33 -8.18
C VAL A 67 2.52 11.57 -9.34
N ASP A 68 2.42 10.75 -10.39
CA ASP A 68 3.22 10.93 -11.60
C ASP A 68 2.65 12.04 -12.49
N GLY A 69 3.52 12.75 -13.20
CA GLY A 69 3.14 13.85 -14.10
C GLY A 69 2.99 15.23 -13.46
N GLU A 70 3.07 15.36 -12.13
CA GLU A 70 2.97 16.65 -11.44
C GLU A 70 4.29 17.09 -10.77
N GLY A 71 4.84 18.21 -11.25
CA GLY A 71 5.74 19.11 -10.51
C GLY A 71 7.20 18.69 -10.32
N ASP A 72 8.07 19.69 -10.26
CA ASP A 72 9.36 19.65 -9.55
C ASP A 72 9.28 20.67 -8.40
N PRO A 73 9.21 20.24 -7.12
CA PRO A 73 9.47 18.89 -6.60
C PRO A 73 8.29 17.90 -6.72
N PRO A 74 8.54 16.58 -6.58
CA PRO A 74 7.52 15.54 -6.62
C PRO A 74 6.39 15.73 -5.59
N VAL A 75 5.15 15.48 -6.04
CA VAL A 75 3.94 15.51 -5.20
C VAL A 75 3.58 14.11 -4.72
N TYR A 76 3.18 14.01 -3.45
CA TYR A 76 2.68 12.77 -2.85
C TYR A 76 1.29 12.97 -2.28
N VAL A 77 0.46 11.95 -2.39
CA VAL A 77 -0.90 11.89 -1.86
C VAL A 77 -0.98 10.80 -0.80
N ARG A 78 -1.56 11.14 0.36
CA ARG A 78 -1.80 10.18 1.45
C ARG A 78 -3.19 10.38 2.05
N PRO A 79 -4.12 9.43 1.89
CA PRO A 79 -5.43 9.46 2.52
C PRO A 79 -5.39 8.94 3.98
N PHE A 80 -4.21 8.91 4.61
CA PHE A 80 -3.98 8.40 5.96
C PHE A 80 -3.62 9.55 6.90
N ALA A 81 -4.44 9.75 7.93
CA ALA A 81 -4.23 10.74 8.97
C ALA A 81 -4.82 10.27 10.31
N SER A 82 -4.02 10.32 11.38
CA SER A 82 -4.46 10.02 12.74
C SER A 82 -5.20 11.17 13.43
N ARG A 83 -5.01 12.42 12.99
CA ARG A 83 -5.59 13.67 13.57
C ARG A 83 -5.84 14.72 12.48
N GLY A 84 -6.88 15.55 12.61
CA GLY A 84 -7.13 16.72 11.76
C GLY A 84 -8.08 16.48 10.58
N SER A 85 -8.41 17.55 9.83
CA SER A 85 -9.45 17.52 8.78
C SER A 85 -9.15 16.50 7.70
N SER A 86 -10.22 15.82 7.27
CA SER A 86 -10.34 14.81 6.22
C SER A 86 -10.03 15.34 4.81
N SER A 87 -8.91 16.04 4.66
CA SER A 87 -8.47 16.61 3.40
C SER A 87 -7.16 15.96 2.97
N LEU A 88 -7.16 15.42 1.75
CA LEU A 88 -6.02 14.87 1.04
C LEU A 88 -4.74 15.66 1.35
N HIS A 89 -3.81 15.05 2.09
CA HIS A 89 -2.55 15.70 2.39
C HIS A 89 -1.62 15.55 1.19
N THR A 90 -1.31 16.66 0.54
CA THR A 90 -0.15 16.77 -0.35
C THR A 90 1.08 17.13 0.49
N PHE A 91 2.20 16.44 0.29
CA PHE A 91 3.42 16.67 1.07
C PHE A 91 4.69 16.53 0.23
N ASN A 92 5.75 17.19 0.72
CA ASN A 92 7.09 17.26 0.12
C ASN A 92 7.86 15.93 0.29
N PRO A 93 8.86 15.58 -0.56
CA PRO A 93 9.60 14.30 -0.57
C PRO A 93 10.38 13.97 0.72
N ASN A 94 10.50 14.90 1.67
CA ASN A 94 11.23 14.72 2.93
C ASN A 94 10.65 13.64 3.86
N VAL A 95 9.57 12.97 3.44
CA VAL A 95 8.97 11.82 4.12
C VAL A 95 9.94 10.64 4.26
N ALA A 96 10.91 10.49 3.36
CA ALA A 96 12.01 9.52 3.52
C ALA A 96 12.75 9.70 4.86
N GLY A 97 12.95 10.95 5.29
CA GLY A 97 13.63 11.29 6.54
C GLY A 97 12.81 10.97 7.80
N SER A 98 11.48 11.02 7.72
CA SER A 98 10.60 10.63 8.84
C SER A 98 10.58 9.14 9.13
N TYR A 99 11.08 8.31 8.21
CA TYR A 99 11.16 6.86 8.37
C TYR A 99 12.59 6.32 8.52
N GLY A 100 13.58 7.19 8.71
CA GLY A 100 14.91 6.75 9.15
C GLY A 100 14.85 6.08 10.54
N ALA A 101 15.79 5.17 10.83
CA ALA A 101 15.80 4.41 12.08
C ALA A 101 15.76 5.30 13.34
N SER A 102 16.46 6.44 13.31
CA SER A 102 16.39 7.46 14.36
C SER A 102 15.01 8.09 14.48
N SER A 103 14.34 8.39 13.38
CA SER A 103 12.99 8.98 13.34
C SER A 103 11.91 8.00 13.82
N ILE A 104 11.99 6.73 13.38
CA ILE A 104 11.08 5.66 13.83
C ILE A 104 11.24 5.40 15.32
N ARG A 105 12.49 5.26 15.80
CA ARG A 105 12.79 5.00 17.22
C ARG A 105 12.49 6.21 18.11
N ALA A 106 12.60 7.43 17.60
CA ALA A 106 12.47 8.61 18.45
C ALA A 106 11.03 8.86 18.91
N ARG A 107 9.99 8.72 18.05
CA ARG A 107 8.63 9.24 18.38
C ARG A 107 7.42 8.57 17.68
N GLY A 108 7.54 7.40 17.05
CA GLY A 108 6.46 6.86 16.20
C GLY A 108 5.69 5.66 16.75
N LYS A 109 4.37 5.56 16.47
CA LYS A 109 3.56 4.35 16.75
C LYS A 109 4.03 3.09 16.01
N LEU A 110 4.82 3.24 14.95
CA LEU A 110 5.33 2.10 14.18
C LEU A 110 6.27 1.21 15.00
N VAL A 111 7.03 1.78 15.96
CA VAL A 111 7.96 1.03 16.83
C VAL A 111 7.23 0.01 17.73
N GLU A 112 5.93 0.19 17.93
CA GLU A 112 5.11 -0.75 18.69
C GLU A 112 4.91 -2.07 17.94
N VAL A 113 4.99 -2.03 16.60
CA VAL A 113 4.64 -3.13 15.70
C VAL A 113 5.87 -3.82 15.10
N ILE A 114 7.00 -3.12 15.00
CA ILE A 114 8.18 -3.60 14.27
C ILE A 114 9.36 -3.89 15.20
N ALA A 115 10.18 -4.86 14.83
CA ALA A 115 11.50 -5.08 15.41
C ALA A 115 12.54 -4.25 14.63
N VAL A 116 13.49 -3.64 15.33
CA VAL A 116 14.57 -2.85 14.70
C VAL A 116 15.91 -3.25 15.29
N GLU A 117 16.77 -3.87 14.48
CA GLU A 117 18.14 -4.23 14.85
C GLU A 117 19.14 -3.28 14.19
N GLY A 118 20.27 -2.99 14.84
CA GLY A 118 21.29 -2.05 14.32
C GLY A 118 20.91 -0.58 14.44
N GLU A 119 21.61 0.32 13.74
CA GLU A 119 21.39 1.78 13.80
C GLU A 119 21.63 2.47 12.45
N GLY A 120 21.03 3.65 12.27
CA GLY A 120 21.23 4.49 11.09
C GLY A 120 20.86 3.78 9.79
N GLN A 121 21.75 3.83 8.79
CA GLN A 121 21.57 3.16 7.50
C GLN A 121 21.74 1.64 7.55
N ASN A 122 22.25 1.12 8.67
CA ASN A 122 22.42 -0.31 8.90
C ASN A 122 21.27 -0.94 9.68
N ALA A 123 20.22 -0.15 9.99
CA ALA A 123 19.05 -0.68 10.66
C ALA A 123 18.33 -1.71 9.78
N VAL A 124 18.07 -2.87 10.37
CA VAL A 124 17.28 -3.95 9.78
C VAL A 124 15.92 -3.96 10.47
N TYR A 125 14.87 -4.07 9.66
CA TYR A 125 13.49 -4.09 10.12
C TYR A 125 12.91 -5.49 10.03
N GLY A 126 12.21 -5.88 11.09
CA GLY A 126 11.38 -7.08 11.13
C GLY A 126 10.00 -6.75 11.70
N LEU A 127 9.12 -7.74 11.74
CA LEU A 127 7.85 -7.65 12.43
C LEU A 127 8.01 -8.28 13.82
N LYS A 128 7.34 -7.72 14.83
CA LYS A 128 7.24 -8.39 16.13
C LYS A 128 6.27 -9.56 16.03
N ASP A 129 6.31 -10.45 17.01
CA ASP A 129 5.24 -11.42 17.24
C ASP A 129 3.91 -10.67 17.40
N ASP A 130 2.82 -11.27 16.91
CA ASP A 130 1.47 -10.68 16.89
C ASP A 130 1.39 -9.31 16.18
N HIS A 131 2.27 -9.05 15.20
CA HIS A 131 2.35 -7.77 14.50
C HIS A 131 1.01 -7.29 13.93
N ALA A 132 0.14 -8.19 13.47
CA ALA A 132 -1.17 -7.82 12.94
C ALA A 132 -2.07 -7.22 14.03
N ALA A 133 -2.13 -7.86 15.21
CA ALA A 133 -2.87 -7.35 16.35
C ALA A 133 -2.28 -6.02 16.86
N LEU A 134 -0.95 -5.91 16.90
CA LEU A 134 -0.26 -4.66 17.27
C LEU A 134 -0.52 -3.54 16.26
N ALA A 135 -0.46 -3.83 14.96
CA ALA A 135 -0.80 -2.86 13.91
C ALA A 135 -2.25 -2.39 14.05
N PHE A 136 -3.19 -3.31 14.28
CA PHE A 136 -4.58 -2.95 14.53
C PHE A 136 -4.72 -2.03 15.75
N GLN A 137 -4.08 -2.38 16.87
CA GLN A 137 -4.15 -1.63 18.12
C GLN A 137 -3.53 -0.23 18.02
N TYR A 138 -2.37 -0.10 17.39
CA TYR A 138 -1.56 1.11 17.45
C TYR A 138 -1.66 2.01 16.21
N LEU A 139 -1.98 1.42 15.04
CA LEU A 139 -2.01 2.14 13.76
C LEU A 139 -3.43 2.29 13.21
N LEU A 140 -4.40 1.52 13.69
CA LEU A 140 -5.76 1.52 13.16
C LEU A 140 -6.78 1.89 14.24
N LYS A 141 -7.94 2.37 13.79
CA LYS A 141 -9.15 2.53 14.62
C LYS A 141 -10.24 1.52 14.28
N ARG A 142 -10.13 0.94 13.11
CA ARG A 142 -10.98 -0.08 12.49
C ARG A 142 -10.17 -0.72 11.38
N GLN A 143 -10.64 -1.86 10.89
CA GLN A 143 -10.01 -2.53 9.76
C GLN A 143 -9.98 -1.62 8.51
N VAL A 144 -8.98 -1.82 7.67
CA VAL A 144 -8.77 -1.07 6.43
C VAL A 144 -9.57 -1.72 5.30
N PRO A 145 -10.43 -0.99 4.58
CA PRO A 145 -11.13 -1.53 3.41
C PRO A 145 -10.13 -1.90 2.31
N ILE A 146 -10.04 -3.20 1.99
CA ILE A 146 -8.99 -3.74 1.11
C ILE A 146 -9.14 -3.32 -0.35
N GLY A 147 -10.37 -3.29 -0.88
CA GLY A 147 -10.70 -2.83 -2.22
C GLY A 147 -10.32 -1.37 -2.39
N ALA A 148 -10.69 -0.51 -1.43
CA ALA A 148 -10.28 0.89 -1.44
C ALA A 148 -8.76 1.08 -1.36
N LEU A 149 -8.08 0.33 -0.49
CA LEU A 149 -6.62 0.41 -0.41
C LEU A 149 -5.96 -0.03 -1.72
N THR A 150 -6.43 -1.14 -2.29
CA THR A 150 -5.93 -1.70 -3.54
C THR A 150 -6.12 -0.70 -4.69
N ALA A 151 -7.33 -0.21 -4.92
CA ALA A 151 -7.63 0.75 -5.97
C ALA A 151 -6.85 2.06 -5.82
N PHE A 152 -6.59 2.51 -4.59
CA PHE A 152 -5.75 3.69 -4.35
C PHE A 152 -4.26 3.43 -4.64
N PHE A 153 -3.69 2.32 -4.14
CA PHE A 153 -2.27 2.00 -4.37
C PHE A 153 -1.98 1.75 -5.85
N TYR A 154 -2.92 1.11 -6.53
CA TYR A 154 -2.78 0.70 -7.92
C TYR A 154 -3.41 1.64 -8.93
N ARG A 155 -3.78 2.87 -8.53
CA ARG A 155 -4.42 3.86 -9.41
C ARG A 155 -3.63 4.18 -10.70
N ASP A 156 -2.31 4.06 -10.65
CA ASP A 156 -1.39 4.40 -11.75
C ASP A 156 -0.88 3.14 -12.48
N TYR A 157 -1.51 1.98 -12.25
CA TYR A 157 -1.07 0.68 -12.78
C TYR A 157 -2.06 0.13 -13.80
N GLY A 158 -1.52 -0.44 -14.87
CA GLY A 158 -2.24 -1.27 -15.82
C GLY A 158 -2.19 -2.75 -15.43
N PHE A 159 -3.34 -3.42 -15.53
CA PHE A 159 -3.54 -4.82 -15.22
C PHE A 159 -3.83 -5.58 -16.49
N GLN A 160 -2.94 -6.51 -16.83
CA GLN A 160 -3.20 -7.42 -17.93
C GLN A 160 -4.17 -8.52 -17.48
N LEU A 161 -5.43 -8.41 -17.93
CA LEU A 161 -6.52 -9.31 -17.54
C LEU A 161 -7.31 -9.73 -18.78
N GLU A 162 -7.94 -10.91 -18.72
CA GLU A 162 -8.87 -11.35 -19.77
C GLU A 162 -10.21 -10.59 -19.69
N GLU A 163 -10.64 -10.30 -18.46
CA GLU A 163 -11.88 -9.59 -18.13
C GLU A 163 -11.62 -8.58 -16.98
N PRO A 164 -12.40 -7.48 -16.90
CA PRO A 164 -12.28 -6.49 -15.83
C PRO A 164 -12.79 -7.05 -14.49
N GLU A 165 -11.95 -7.79 -13.78
CA GLU A 165 -12.27 -8.44 -12.50
C GLU A 165 -11.49 -7.81 -11.33
N PRO A 166 -12.09 -6.88 -10.55
CA PRO A 166 -11.43 -6.26 -9.39
C PRO A 166 -10.89 -7.27 -8.37
N ASP A 167 -11.59 -8.38 -8.14
CA ASP A 167 -11.19 -9.46 -7.23
C ASP A 167 -9.81 -10.02 -7.56
N ARG A 168 -9.47 -10.14 -8.86
CA ARG A 168 -8.14 -10.59 -9.29
C ARG A 168 -7.06 -9.59 -8.88
N ILE A 169 -7.34 -8.29 -8.97
CA ILE A 169 -6.40 -7.23 -8.59
C ILE A 169 -6.21 -7.20 -7.07
N ILE A 170 -7.29 -7.38 -6.30
CA ILE A 170 -7.22 -7.51 -4.83
C ILE A 170 -6.42 -8.76 -4.45
N LYS A 171 -6.59 -9.87 -5.16
CA LYS A 171 -5.76 -11.07 -4.96
C LYS A 171 -4.29 -10.80 -5.26
N MET A 172 -3.96 -10.07 -6.34
CA MET A 172 -2.58 -9.65 -6.64
C MET A 172 -1.99 -8.79 -5.53
N PHE A 173 -2.77 -7.85 -4.97
CA PHE A 173 -2.36 -7.07 -3.81
C PHE A 173 -2.02 -8.00 -2.65
N ARG A 174 -2.91 -8.93 -2.30
CA ARG A 174 -2.68 -9.86 -1.19
C ARG A 174 -1.39 -10.67 -1.38
N GLN A 175 -1.14 -11.14 -2.60
CA GLN A 175 0.10 -11.85 -2.94
C GLN A 175 1.34 -10.98 -2.79
N GLU A 176 1.31 -9.74 -3.31
CA GLU A 176 2.44 -8.81 -3.23
C GLU A 176 2.81 -8.46 -1.78
N PHE A 177 1.82 -8.40 -0.90
CA PHE A 177 1.98 -7.99 0.49
C PHE A 177 2.08 -9.16 1.49
N GLY A 178 2.05 -10.42 1.05
CA GLY A 178 2.12 -11.58 1.97
C GLY A 178 0.88 -11.69 2.84
N LEU A 179 -0.29 -11.70 2.20
CA LEU A 179 -1.63 -11.77 2.79
C LEU A 179 -2.47 -12.85 2.08
N GLU A 180 -1.85 -13.89 1.55
CA GLU A 180 -2.50 -14.96 0.79
C GLU A 180 -3.44 -15.79 1.67
N SER A 181 -4.58 -16.20 1.12
CA SER A 181 -5.62 -16.88 1.91
C SER A 181 -5.34 -18.36 2.19
N ASP A 182 -4.39 -18.96 1.48
CA ASP A 182 -3.97 -20.35 1.63
C ASP A 182 -2.81 -20.53 2.63
N ILE A 183 -2.25 -19.44 3.14
CA ILE A 183 -1.25 -19.44 4.21
C ILE A 183 -1.94 -18.95 5.49
N SER A 184 -2.09 -19.82 6.49
CA SER A 184 -2.89 -19.52 7.69
C SER A 184 -2.45 -18.25 8.44
N GLU A 185 -1.15 -18.05 8.60
CA GLU A 185 -0.59 -16.86 9.27
C GLU A 185 -0.88 -15.56 8.48
N GLU A 186 -0.75 -15.62 7.15
CA GLU A 186 -1.04 -14.49 6.26
C GLU A 186 -2.54 -14.17 6.22
N GLN A 187 -3.41 -15.20 6.25
CA GLN A 187 -4.86 -15.05 6.33
C GLN A 187 -5.30 -14.47 7.68
N GLU A 188 -4.72 -14.92 8.80
CA GLU A 188 -5.03 -14.36 10.13
C GLU A 188 -4.61 -12.88 10.21
N ALA A 189 -3.44 -12.54 9.68
CA ALA A 189 -3.02 -11.15 9.55
C ALA A 189 -3.98 -10.33 8.68
N PHE A 190 -4.45 -10.91 7.57
CA PHE A 190 -5.43 -10.27 6.69
C PHE A 190 -6.74 -9.98 7.44
N GLU A 191 -7.34 -10.99 8.07
CA GLU A 191 -8.59 -10.87 8.82
C GLU A 191 -8.48 -9.89 9.98
N THR A 192 -7.32 -9.80 10.62
CA THR A 192 -7.10 -8.83 11.71
C THR A 192 -7.08 -7.38 11.20
N LEU A 193 -6.53 -7.14 10.01
CA LEU A 193 -6.18 -5.80 9.55
C LEU A 193 -7.17 -5.21 8.55
N PHE A 194 -7.83 -6.06 7.76
CA PHE A 194 -8.59 -5.64 6.60
C PHE A 194 -10.06 -6.00 6.69
N LEU A 195 -10.88 -5.07 6.21
CA LEU A 195 -12.30 -5.28 5.97
C LEU A 195 -12.40 -5.67 4.50
N ASP A 196 -13.04 -6.79 4.23
CA ASP A 196 -13.35 -7.18 2.86
C ASP A 196 -14.52 -6.33 2.34
N ASP A 197 -14.20 -5.32 1.53
CA ASP A 197 -15.15 -4.46 0.82
C ASP A 197 -15.13 -4.72 -0.70
N THR A 198 -14.64 -5.90 -1.12
CA THR A 198 -14.50 -6.28 -2.53
C THR A 198 -15.80 -6.11 -3.33
N ASP A 199 -16.95 -6.45 -2.73
CA ASP A 199 -18.28 -6.27 -3.33
C ASP A 199 -18.64 -4.79 -3.64
N SER A 200 -17.86 -3.82 -3.17
CA SER A 200 -18.00 -2.39 -3.49
C SER A 200 -17.33 -1.99 -4.82
N TYR A 201 -16.70 -2.96 -5.49
CA TYR A 201 -16.00 -2.81 -6.76
C TYR A 201 -16.58 -3.79 -7.78
N SER A 202 -16.72 -3.32 -9.01
CA SER A 202 -17.30 -4.11 -10.11
C SER A 202 -16.48 -3.96 -11.39
N ALA A 203 -16.83 -4.73 -12.41
CA ALA A 203 -16.25 -4.60 -13.75
C ALA A 203 -16.27 -3.16 -14.30
N ASN A 204 -17.25 -2.34 -13.93
CA ASN A 204 -17.37 -0.95 -14.38
C ASN A 204 -16.38 0.00 -13.68
N ASP A 205 -15.70 -0.46 -12.63
CA ASP A 205 -14.63 0.29 -11.97
C ASP A 205 -13.27 0.11 -12.65
N LEU A 206 -13.21 -0.71 -13.71
CA LEU A 206 -12.07 -0.90 -14.56
C LEU A 206 -12.40 -0.48 -15.99
N GLU A 207 -11.49 0.25 -16.63
CA GLU A 207 -11.61 0.63 -18.03
C GLU A 207 -10.41 0.12 -18.83
N LEU A 208 -10.65 -0.16 -20.11
CA LEU A 208 -9.59 -0.56 -21.02
C LEU A 208 -8.65 0.63 -21.25
N LEU A 209 -7.35 0.41 -21.08
CA LEU A 209 -6.34 1.40 -21.41
C LEU A 209 -6.27 1.52 -22.93
N ASN A 210 -6.94 2.54 -23.48
CA ASN A 210 -6.87 2.85 -24.91
C ASN A 210 -5.53 3.54 -25.20
N GLU A 211 -4.67 2.93 -26.02
CA GLU A 211 -3.36 3.47 -26.41
C GLU A 211 -3.46 4.79 -27.20
N ASP A 212 -4.66 5.13 -27.72
CA ASP A 212 -4.89 6.30 -28.57
C ASP A 212 -4.89 7.66 -27.85
N ALA A 213 -4.81 7.69 -26.52
CA ALA A 213 -4.86 8.94 -25.74
C ALA A 213 -3.50 9.67 -25.61
N GLN A 214 -2.39 9.12 -26.15
CA GLN A 214 -1.05 9.73 -26.05
C GLN A 214 -0.64 10.63 -27.23
N ASN A 215 -1.52 10.89 -28.21
CA ASN A 215 -1.25 11.77 -29.36
C ASN A 215 -2.14 13.03 -29.38
N GLY A 216 -2.39 13.66 -28.23
CA GLY A 216 -3.17 14.90 -28.10
C GLY A 216 -2.39 16.03 -27.47
#